data_AF-A0A0D6LMP6-F1
#
_entry.id   AF-A0A0D6LMP6-F1
#
_cell.length_a   1.000
_cell.length_b   1.000
_cell.length_c   1.000
_cell.angle_alpha   90.00
_cell.angle_beta   90.00
_cell.angle_gamma   90.00
#
_symmetry.space_group_name_H-M   'P 1'
#
loop_
_entity.id
_entity.type
_entity.pdbx_description
1 polymer ?
#
loop_
_entity_poly.entity_id
_entity_poly.type
_entity_poly.pdbx_seq_one_letter_code
_entity_poly.pdbx_strand_id
1 'polypeptide(L)'
;MFLSVLLELVLLGAEVYAGERAGSIIEQHGSFSQMSIRSGSRCPDSSFMDDFTRSMILEYHDSTRRSIAAGILPNKTGLLGPAKDMFKLEWDCDLENKAERIAEKCPKDVPGNSAQNIGTFPGAGSDLNWINAVSAIVPWVFHVQWYGVTNSQNKLTDTRLSNFANVRHT
;
A
#
# COMPACT_ATOMS: atom_id res chain seq x y z
N MET A 1 9.48 -21.81 -6.63
CA MET A 1 8.32 -21.69 -5.73
C MET A 1 8.05 -20.20 -5.61
N PHE A 2 6.96 -19.69 -6.17
CA PHE A 2 6.68 -18.26 -6.25
C PHE A 2 5.78 -17.87 -5.08
N LEU A 3 6.29 -17.06 -4.14
CA LEU A 3 5.48 -16.47 -3.09
C LEU A 3 4.74 -15.29 -3.72
N SER A 4 3.42 -15.39 -3.79
CA SER A 4 2.57 -14.27 -4.24
C SER A 4 2.19 -13.47 -3.01
N VAL A 5 2.53 -12.18 -2.96
CA VAL A 5 2.05 -11.31 -1.88
C VAL A 5 0.82 -10.60 -2.44
N LEU A 6 -0.35 -11.00 -1.94
CA LEU A 6 -1.58 -10.28 -2.15
C LEU A 6 -1.71 -9.26 -1.03
N LEU A 7 -1.99 -8.01 -1.38
CA LEU A 7 -2.50 -7.05 -0.42
C LEU A 7 -3.90 -6.67 -0.89
N GLU A 8 -4.91 -7.21 -0.20
CA GLU A 8 -6.24 -6.64 -0.26
C GLU A 8 -6.22 -5.35 0.57
N LEU A 9 -6.42 -4.19 -0.06
CA LEU A 9 -6.74 -2.99 0.68
C LEU A 9 -8.25 -2.81 0.76
N VAL A 10 -8.64 -2.41 1.96
CA VAL A 10 -9.98 -2.11 2.46
C VAL A 10 -10.68 -1.15 1.51
N LEU A 11 -11.68 -1.63 0.77
CA LEU A 11 -12.78 -0.79 0.31
C LEU A 11 -14.09 -1.38 0.77
N LEU A 12 -14.32 -1.25 2.08
CA LEU A 12 -15.66 -1.12 2.64
C LEU A 12 -15.60 -0.08 3.76
N GLY A 13 -16.37 0.99 3.60
CA GLY A 13 -16.86 1.79 4.71
C GLY A 13 -15.89 2.83 5.27
N ALA A 14 -16.06 4.06 4.81
CA ALA A 14 -15.84 5.20 5.69
C ALA A 14 -16.74 5.04 6.94
N GLU A 15 -16.14 4.78 8.10
CA GLU A 15 -16.69 5.16 9.40
C GLU A 15 -15.59 5.86 10.22
N VAL A 16 -15.56 7.18 10.05
CA VAL A 16 -15.21 8.22 11.03
C VAL A 16 -14.50 7.74 12.31
N TYR A 17 -13.18 7.89 12.37
CA TYR A 17 -12.53 8.43 13.57
C TYR A 17 -11.59 9.56 13.15
N ALA A 18 -11.93 10.77 13.61
CA ALA A 18 -11.17 11.98 13.36
C ALA A 18 -9.74 11.83 13.94
N GLY A 19 -8.76 11.71 13.05
CA GLY A 19 -7.34 11.70 13.39
C GLY A 19 -6.56 12.66 12.48
N GLU A 20 -6.44 13.91 12.95
CA GLU A 20 -5.54 15.01 12.57
C GLU A 20 -5.26 15.30 11.08
N ARG A 21 -5.57 16.56 10.68
CA ARG A 21 -5.23 17.12 9.36
C ARG A 21 -3.73 17.09 9.12
N ALA A 22 -3.34 16.76 7.89
CA ALA A 22 -1.97 16.74 7.38
C ALA A 22 -1.33 18.16 7.29
N GLY A 23 -1.22 18.85 8.42
CA GLY A 23 -0.71 20.22 8.51
C GLY A 23 0.54 20.41 9.38
N SER A 24 1.11 19.36 10.00
CA SER A 24 2.22 19.51 10.95
C SER A 24 3.27 18.40 10.90
N ILE A 25 3.78 18.06 9.72
CA ILE A 25 4.95 17.17 9.61
C ILE A 25 6.04 17.90 8.83
N ILE A 26 6.64 18.90 9.47
CA ILE A 26 8.02 19.31 9.21
C ILE A 26 8.72 19.13 10.56
N GLU A 27 9.85 18.44 10.55
CA GLU A 27 10.64 17.96 11.70
C GLU A 27 10.26 16.59 12.28
N GLN A 28 10.65 15.51 11.57
CA GLN A 28 11.26 14.36 12.23
C GLN A 28 12.35 13.76 11.32
N HIS A 29 13.55 14.32 11.38
CA HIS A 29 14.77 13.53 11.18
C HIS A 29 15.01 12.73 12.47
N GLY A 30 14.29 11.62 12.64
CA GLY A 30 14.34 10.77 13.81
C GLY A 30 14.70 9.35 13.42
N SER A 31 15.70 8.78 14.10
CA SER A 31 16.17 7.40 14.01
C SER A 31 15.04 6.37 13.86
N PHE A 32 15.25 5.35 13.03
CA PHE A 32 14.37 4.23 12.68
C PHE A 32 13.95 3.33 13.88
N SER A 33 14.10 3.80 15.12
CA SER A 33 14.04 3.00 16.35
C SER A 33 12.79 3.23 17.21
N GLN A 34 11.89 4.17 16.91
CA GLN A 34 10.68 4.36 17.72
C GLN A 34 9.45 4.75 16.89
N MET A 35 8.97 3.80 16.09
CA MET A 35 7.55 3.82 15.68
C MET A 35 6.75 3.28 16.87
N SER A 36 6.06 4.15 17.61
CA SER A 36 5.14 3.73 18.67
C SER A 36 3.92 3.03 18.03
N ILE A 37 3.90 1.69 18.07
CA ILE A 37 2.76 0.88 17.65
C ILE A 37 1.61 1.14 18.65
N ARG A 38 0.55 1.83 18.21
CA ARG A 38 -0.66 1.99 19.03
C ARG A 38 -1.32 0.63 19.21
N SER A 39 -1.75 0.34 20.45
CA SER A 39 -2.24 -0.95 20.96
C SER A 39 -3.63 -1.38 20.45
N GLY A 40 -3.99 -1.06 19.20
CA GLY A 40 -5.23 -1.48 18.54
C GLY A 40 -5.05 -2.50 17.40
N SER A 41 -3.80 -2.82 17.03
CA SER A 41 -3.47 -3.54 15.78
C SER A 41 -2.51 -4.70 16.02
N ARG A 42 -2.93 -5.74 16.75
CA ARG A 42 -2.20 -7.02 16.75
C ARG A 42 -3.09 -8.09 16.16
N CYS A 43 -3.02 -8.21 14.84
CA CYS A 43 -3.40 -9.47 14.20
C CYS A 43 -2.51 -10.56 14.79
N PRO A 44 -3.01 -11.79 15.02
CA PRO A 44 -2.16 -12.88 15.44
C PRO A 44 -1.00 -13.05 14.45
N ASP A 45 0.23 -13.14 14.95
CA ASP A 45 1.37 -13.39 14.07
C ASP A 45 1.22 -14.74 13.37
N SER A 46 1.45 -14.76 12.06
CA SER A 46 1.47 -15.95 11.23
C SER A 46 2.91 -16.23 10.77
N SER A 47 3.18 -17.40 10.22
CA SER A 47 4.49 -17.68 9.59
C SER A 47 4.77 -16.82 8.35
N PHE A 48 3.75 -16.13 7.83
CA PHE A 48 3.80 -15.37 6.59
C PHE A 48 3.79 -13.86 6.81
N MET A 49 3.24 -13.38 7.94
CA MET A 49 3.09 -11.97 8.25
C MET A 49 3.39 -11.69 9.73
N ASP A 50 4.43 -10.89 9.96
CA ASP A 50 4.81 -10.37 11.28
C ASP A 50 4.52 -8.86 11.38
N ASP A 51 4.46 -8.34 12.60
CA ASP A 51 4.19 -6.91 12.87
C ASP A 51 5.17 -5.96 12.16
N PHE A 52 6.42 -6.40 11.95
CA PHE A 52 7.42 -5.61 11.24
C PHE A 52 7.04 -5.47 9.75
N THR A 53 6.67 -6.57 9.10
CA THR A 53 6.24 -6.61 7.71
C THR A 53 4.94 -5.81 7.52
N ARG A 54 3.97 -5.95 8.42
CA ARG A 54 2.74 -5.12 8.44
C ARG A 54 3.08 -3.63 8.47
N SER A 55 3.99 -3.24 9.38
CA SER A 55 4.43 -1.85 9.53
C SER A 55 5.11 -1.31 8.28
N MET A 56 5.96 -2.12 7.63
CA MET A 56 6.63 -1.73 6.38
C MET A 56 5.65 -1.52 5.22
N ILE A 57 4.66 -2.42 5.08
CA ILE A 57 3.63 -2.31 4.06
C ILE A 57 2.79 -1.05 4.31
N LEU A 58 2.33 -0.84 5.55
CA LEU A 58 1.48 0.29 5.91
C LEU A 58 2.20 1.63 5.71
N GLU A 59 3.44 1.76 6.19
CA GLU A 59 4.23 2.99 6.03
C GLU A 59 4.51 3.29 4.55
N TYR A 60 4.74 2.27 3.70
CA TYR A 60 4.93 2.49 2.27
C TYR A 60 3.69 3.11 1.61
N HIS A 61 2.50 2.62 1.96
CA HIS A 61 1.24 3.18 1.46
C HIS A 61 1.02 4.60 1.99
N ASP A 62 1.13 4.79 3.31
CA ASP A 62 0.90 6.08 3.95
C ASP A 62 1.88 7.16 3.47
N SER A 63 3.17 6.82 3.31
CA SER A 63 4.17 7.73 2.78
C SER A 63 3.89 8.11 1.32
N THR A 64 3.46 7.14 0.50
CA THR A 64 3.04 7.41 -0.89
C THR A 64 1.83 8.32 -0.93
N ARG A 65 0.79 8.02 -0.13
CA ARG A 65 -0.44 8.80 -0.03
C ARG A 65 -0.16 10.22 0.47
N ARG A 66 0.71 10.38 1.47
CA ARG A 66 1.19 11.68 1.96
C ARG A 66 1.90 12.48 0.86
N SER A 67 2.73 11.82 0.06
CA SER A 67 3.43 12.45 -1.08
C SER A 67 2.45 12.93 -2.15
N ILE A 68 1.38 12.18 -2.42
CA ILE A 68 0.31 12.60 -3.34
C ILE A 68 -0.47 13.77 -2.76
N ALA A 69 -0.84 13.71 -1.48
CA ALA A 69 -1.56 14.79 -0.81
C ALA A 69 -0.77 16.11 -0.86
N ALA A 70 0.54 16.04 -0.65
CA ALA A 70 1.45 17.17 -0.71
C ALA A 70 1.79 17.64 -2.14
N GLY A 71 1.44 16.88 -3.18
CA GLY A 71 1.74 17.27 -4.56
C GLY A 71 3.19 16.99 -4.99
N ILE A 72 3.89 16.06 -4.33
CA ILE A 72 5.32 15.82 -4.53
C ILE A 72 5.66 14.43 -5.08
N LEU A 73 4.68 13.56 -5.27
CA LEU A 73 4.93 12.23 -5.85
C LEU A 73 5.30 12.37 -7.34
N PRO A 74 6.45 11.86 -7.81
CA PRO A 74 6.83 11.94 -9.22
C PRO A 74 5.83 11.22 -10.14
N ASN A 75 5.45 11.90 -11.22
CA ASN A 75 4.70 11.34 -12.34
C ASN A 75 5.67 11.06 -13.50
N LYS A 76 5.20 10.44 -14.59
CA LYS A 76 5.95 10.41 -15.86
C LYS A 76 6.37 11.80 -16.32
N THR A 77 5.52 12.79 -16.11
CA THR A 77 5.80 14.20 -16.39
C THR A 77 5.21 15.03 -15.27
N GLY A 78 6.08 15.80 -14.60
CA GLY A 78 5.70 16.61 -13.44
C GLY A 78 5.46 15.78 -12.18
N LEU A 79 4.60 16.29 -11.30
CA LEU A 79 4.26 15.72 -10.01
C LEU A 79 2.76 15.42 -9.93
N LEU A 80 2.38 14.46 -9.10
CA LEU A 80 0.99 14.12 -8.81
C LEU A 80 0.50 14.80 -7.55
N GLY A 81 -0.75 15.28 -7.62
CA GLY A 81 -1.40 16.03 -6.54
C GLY A 81 -1.38 17.54 -6.80
N PRO A 82 -1.68 18.35 -5.77
CA PRO A 82 -2.08 17.93 -4.41
C PRO A 82 -3.45 17.25 -4.38
N ALA A 83 -3.69 16.43 -3.35
CA ALA A 83 -4.98 15.80 -3.08
C ALA A 83 -5.52 16.25 -1.72
N LYS A 84 -6.79 16.65 -1.65
CA LYS A 84 -7.41 17.23 -0.44
C LYS A 84 -7.96 16.18 0.53
N ASP A 85 -8.46 15.07 0.02
CA ASP A 85 -9.18 14.05 0.79
C ASP A 85 -8.40 12.73 0.81
N MET A 86 -7.10 12.79 1.13
CA MET A 86 -6.24 11.61 1.19
C MET A 86 -6.15 11.09 2.64
N PHE A 87 -6.92 10.05 2.94
CA PHE A 87 -6.96 9.46 4.28
C PHE A 87 -5.75 8.57 4.58
N LYS A 88 -5.33 8.52 5.84
CA LYS A 88 -4.35 7.54 6.33
C LYS A 88 -4.98 6.15 6.32
N LEU A 89 -4.21 5.12 6.00
CA LEU A 89 -4.69 3.74 6.09
C LEU A 89 -4.49 3.17 7.50
N GLU A 90 -5.34 2.23 7.85
CA GLU A 90 -5.19 1.39 9.04
C GLU A 90 -5.11 -0.07 8.62
N TRP A 91 -4.40 -0.87 9.41
CA TRP A 91 -4.26 -2.29 9.15
C TRP A 91 -5.50 -3.04 9.62
N ASP A 92 -6.06 -3.89 8.75
CA ASP A 92 -7.26 -4.68 9.01
C ASP A 92 -6.91 -6.18 8.95
N CYS A 93 -7.14 -6.88 10.07
CA CYS A 93 -6.79 -8.29 10.18
C CYS A 93 -7.68 -9.22 9.34
N ASP A 94 -8.94 -8.84 9.07
CA ASP A 94 -9.83 -9.66 8.25
C ASP A 94 -9.42 -9.62 6.78
N LEU A 95 -8.92 -8.47 6.33
CA LEU A 95 -8.33 -8.34 5.00
C LEU A 95 -6.98 -9.00 4.87
N GLU A 96 -6.12 -8.92 5.89
CA GLU A 96 -4.88 -9.71 5.93
C GLU A 96 -5.21 -11.20 5.77
N ASN A 97 -6.11 -11.72 6.60
CA ASN A 97 -6.53 -13.13 6.55
C ASN A 97 -7.11 -13.52 5.19
N LYS A 98 -7.87 -12.62 4.54
CA LYS A 98 -8.40 -12.87 3.19
C LYS A 98 -7.30 -12.84 2.14
N ALA A 99 -6.34 -11.93 2.30
CA ALA A 99 -5.20 -11.81 1.41
C ALA A 99 -4.30 -13.07 1.49
N GLU A 100 -4.02 -13.56 2.69
CA GLU A 100 -3.28 -14.80 2.92
C GLU A 100 -3.96 -16.01 2.24
N ARG A 101 -5.26 -16.22 2.45
CA ARG A 101 -6.02 -17.34 1.84
C ARG A 101 -5.99 -17.34 0.31
N ILE A 102 -5.89 -16.17 -0.30
CA ILE A 102 -5.77 -16.07 -1.75
C ILE A 102 -4.31 -16.29 -2.17
N ALA A 103 -3.35 -15.70 -1.46
CA ALA A 103 -1.92 -15.86 -1.70
C ALA A 103 -1.46 -17.33 -1.64
N GLU A 104 -2.01 -18.12 -0.71
CA GLU A 104 -1.78 -19.57 -0.60
C GLU A 104 -2.01 -20.34 -1.91
N LYS A 105 -2.89 -19.84 -2.77
CA LYS A 105 -3.20 -20.48 -4.07
C LYS A 105 -2.26 -20.06 -5.19
N CYS A 106 -1.31 -19.18 -4.92
CA CYS A 106 -0.38 -18.60 -5.88
C CYS A 106 -1.08 -18.09 -7.17
N PRO A 107 -2.10 -17.22 -7.05
CA PRO A 107 -2.84 -16.73 -8.21
C PRO A 107 -1.93 -15.87 -9.10
N LYS A 108 -2.18 -15.95 -10.41
CA LYS A 108 -1.47 -15.11 -11.39
C LYS A 108 -2.13 -13.74 -11.58
N ASP A 109 -3.43 -13.65 -11.32
CA ASP A 109 -4.26 -12.48 -11.55
C ASP A 109 -5.21 -12.25 -10.37
N VAL A 110 -5.71 -11.03 -10.23
CA VAL A 110 -6.61 -10.63 -9.14
C VAL A 110 -7.92 -11.43 -9.25
N PRO A 111 -8.29 -12.25 -8.24
CA PRO A 111 -9.53 -13.00 -8.28
C PRO A 111 -10.76 -12.13 -7.99
N GLY A 112 -11.76 -12.24 -8.86
CA GLY A 112 -13.07 -11.60 -8.66
C GLY A 112 -13.07 -10.09 -8.95
N ASN A 113 -14.08 -9.39 -8.41
CA ASN A 113 -14.31 -7.95 -8.63
C ASN A 113 -13.88 -7.08 -7.44
N SER A 114 -12.99 -7.57 -6.58
CA SER A 114 -12.50 -6.81 -5.42
C SER A 114 -11.33 -5.89 -5.81
N ALA A 115 -11.22 -4.74 -5.15
CA ALA A 115 -10.07 -3.85 -5.28
C ALA A 115 -8.86 -4.49 -4.58
N GLN A 116 -8.06 -5.25 -5.34
CA GLN A 116 -6.87 -5.94 -4.82
C GLN A 116 -5.67 -5.67 -5.70
N ASN A 117 -4.49 -5.73 -5.10
CA ASN A 117 -3.22 -5.71 -5.81
C ASN A 117 -2.48 -7.03 -5.62
N ILE A 118 -2.04 -7.64 -6.71
CA ILE A 118 -1.14 -8.81 -6.69
C ILE A 118 0.26 -8.37 -7.11
N GLY A 119 1.25 -8.81 -6.32
CA GLY A 119 2.65 -8.83 -6.72
C GLY A 119 3.17 -10.25 -6.73
N THR A 120 3.70 -10.67 -7.87
CA THR A 120 4.44 -11.93 -8.02
C THR A 120 5.91 -11.62 -8.23
N PHE A 121 6.79 -12.24 -7.45
CA PHE A 121 8.23 -12.07 -7.58
C PHE A 121 8.93 -13.43 -7.41
N PRO A 122 10.15 -13.58 -7.92
CA PRO A 122 10.99 -14.72 -7.58
C PRO A 122 11.35 -14.65 -6.10
N GLY A 123 10.87 -15.58 -5.29
CA GLY A 123 11.10 -15.55 -3.83
C GLY A 123 12.57 -15.68 -3.47
N ALA A 124 13.06 -14.81 -2.57
CA ALA A 124 14.38 -14.92 -1.97
C ALA A 124 14.26 -15.61 -0.60
N GLY A 125 14.15 -16.95 -0.59
CA GLY A 125 14.03 -17.73 0.65
C GLY A 125 12.79 -17.42 1.51
N SER A 126 12.58 -18.21 2.57
CA SER A 126 11.47 -18.04 3.52
C SER A 126 11.72 -16.95 4.58
N ASP A 127 12.98 -16.60 4.82
CA ASP A 127 13.37 -15.84 6.02
C ASP A 127 13.34 -14.32 5.80
N LEU A 128 12.86 -13.85 4.64
CA LEU A 128 12.89 -12.44 4.20
C LEU A 128 11.49 -11.90 3.86
N ASN A 129 10.48 -12.19 4.69
CA ASN A 129 9.07 -11.81 4.45
C ASN A 129 8.88 -10.32 4.14
N TRP A 130 9.52 -9.41 4.87
CA TRP A 130 9.41 -7.97 4.62
C TRP A 130 10.07 -7.52 3.31
N ILE A 131 11.21 -8.11 2.91
CA ILE A 131 11.88 -7.79 1.64
C ILE A 131 11.03 -8.26 0.47
N ASN A 132 10.48 -9.46 0.60
CA ASN A 132 9.56 -10.06 -0.35
C ASN A 132 8.30 -9.19 -0.52
N ALA A 133 7.70 -8.72 0.59
CA ALA A 133 6.58 -7.80 0.57
C ALA A 133 6.92 -6.45 -0.08
N VAL A 134 8.05 -5.82 0.31
CA VAL A 134 8.48 -4.54 -0.29
C VAL A 134 8.75 -4.69 -1.80
N SER A 135 9.38 -5.79 -2.21
CA SER A 135 9.64 -6.08 -3.63
C SER A 135 8.35 -6.25 -4.44
N ALA A 136 7.29 -6.76 -3.81
CA ALA A 136 5.97 -6.90 -4.44
C ALA A 136 5.24 -5.56 -4.60
N ILE A 137 5.31 -4.66 -3.61
CA ILE A 137 4.53 -3.41 -3.58
C ILE A 137 5.19 -2.24 -4.33
N VAL A 138 6.54 -2.18 -4.37
CA VAL A 138 7.26 -1.06 -5.02
C VAL A 138 6.86 -0.84 -6.49
N PRO A 139 6.72 -1.90 -7.32
CA PRO A 139 6.27 -1.74 -8.70
C PRO A 139 4.90 -1.07 -8.86
N TRP A 140 4.00 -1.21 -7.88
CA TRP A 140 2.64 -0.67 -7.94
C TRP A 140 2.63 0.86 -8.07
N VAL A 141 3.55 1.54 -7.38
CA VAL A 141 3.70 2.99 -7.47
C VAL A 141 4.65 3.36 -8.61
N PHE A 142 5.75 2.61 -8.78
CA PHE A 142 6.79 2.92 -9.77
C PHE A 142 6.24 3.04 -11.20
N HIS A 143 5.25 2.24 -11.57
CA HIS A 143 4.59 2.30 -12.88
C HIS A 143 4.05 3.68 -13.25
N VAL A 144 3.70 4.52 -12.27
CA VAL A 144 3.21 5.87 -12.52
C VAL A 144 4.27 6.78 -13.15
N GLN A 145 5.56 6.52 -12.88
CA GLN A 145 6.67 7.25 -13.48
C GLN A 145 6.93 6.85 -14.94
N TRP A 146 6.42 5.70 -15.39
CA TRP A 146 6.60 5.21 -16.77
C TRP A 146 5.40 5.52 -17.66
N TYR A 147 4.20 5.27 -17.16
CA TYR A 147 2.96 5.41 -17.94
C TYR A 147 2.32 6.78 -17.75
N GLY A 148 2.41 7.33 -16.54
CA GLY A 148 1.91 8.65 -16.22
C GLY A 148 0.41 8.71 -16.02
N VAL A 149 -0.03 9.51 -15.05
CA VAL A 149 -1.41 10.00 -15.01
C VAL A 149 -1.46 11.26 -15.86
N THR A 150 -2.10 11.18 -17.02
CA THR A 150 -2.13 12.26 -18.02
C THR A 150 -3.49 12.95 -18.12
N ASN A 151 -4.53 12.36 -17.51
CA ASN A 151 -5.87 12.92 -17.50
C ASN A 151 -5.96 14.08 -16.50
N SER A 152 -6.49 15.24 -16.93
CA SER A 152 -6.62 16.45 -16.11
C SER A 152 -7.57 16.31 -14.90
N GLN A 153 -8.46 15.31 -14.92
CA GLN A 153 -9.33 14.94 -13.80
C GLN A 153 -8.71 13.85 -12.92
N ASN A 154 -7.41 13.57 -13.10
CA ASN A 154 -6.67 12.49 -12.45
C ASN A 154 -7.26 11.10 -12.70
N LYS A 155 -8.10 10.88 -13.72
CA LYS A 155 -8.67 9.55 -14.00
C LYS A 155 -7.60 8.57 -14.46
N LEU A 156 -7.58 7.38 -13.86
CA LEU A 156 -6.73 6.27 -14.29
C LEU A 156 -7.47 5.45 -15.32
N THR A 157 -7.22 5.75 -16.60
CA THR A 157 -7.79 5.01 -17.73
C THR A 157 -6.84 3.92 -18.24
N ASP A 158 -5.58 3.95 -17.80
CA ASP A 158 -4.57 2.96 -18.17
C ASP A 158 -4.61 1.79 -17.18
N THR A 159 -4.92 0.59 -17.69
CA THR A 159 -4.98 -0.64 -16.90
C THR A 159 -3.65 -0.99 -16.23
N ARG A 160 -2.52 -0.52 -16.77
CA ARG A 160 -1.18 -0.72 -16.17
C ARG A 160 -0.97 0.06 -14.87
N LEU A 161 -1.87 0.98 -14.58
CA LEU A 161 -1.94 1.77 -13.34
C LEU A 161 -3.05 1.28 -12.40
N SER A 162 -3.63 0.09 -12.64
CA SER A 162 -4.66 -0.49 -11.75
C SER A 162 -4.17 -0.62 -10.32
N ASN A 163 -2.96 -1.14 -10.11
CA ASN A 163 -2.39 -1.28 -8.77
C ASN A 163 -2.18 0.09 -8.10
N PHE A 164 -1.70 1.07 -8.86
CA PHE A 164 -1.56 2.44 -8.39
C PHE A 164 -2.92 3.07 -8.03
N ALA A 165 -3.98 2.73 -8.75
CA ALA A 165 -5.34 3.19 -8.49
C ALA A 165 -5.79 2.81 -7.08
N ASN A 166 -5.53 1.57 -6.68
CA ASN A 166 -5.87 1.05 -5.37
C ASN A 166 -5.03 1.70 -4.26
N VAL A 167 -3.72 1.91 -4.48
CA VAL A 167 -2.82 2.55 -3.49
C VAL A 167 -3.29 3.95 -3.09
N ARG A 168 -3.72 4.75 -4.07
CA ARG A 168 -4.07 6.17 -3.86
C ARG A 168 -5.56 6.43 -3.63
N HIS A 169 -6.40 5.40 -3.61
CA HIS A 169 -7.85 5.59 -3.56
C HIS A 169 -8.26 6.40 -2.33
N THR A 170 -9.12 7.41 -2.53
CA THR A 170 -9.57 8.35 -1.51
C THR A 170 -10.94 7.99 -0.98
#